data_AF-A0AAQ1CBI1-F1
#
_entry.id   AF-A0AAQ1CBI1-F1
#
_cell.length_a   1.000
_cell.length_b   1.000
_cell.length_c   1.000
_cell.angle_alpha   90.00
_cell.angle_beta   90.00
_cell.angle_gamma   90.00
#
_symmetry.space_group_name_H-M   'P 1'
#
loop_
_entity.id
_entity.type
_entity.pdbx_description
1 polymer ?
#
loop_
_entity_poly.entity_id
_entity_poly.type
_entity_poly.pdbx_seq_one_letter_code
_entity_poly.pdbx_strand_id
1 'polypeptide(L)'
;MHQINKIQLIIVLSMLTLGCQEGENVNKKEDIPKNTVLQKEQNTPQTTTKKTEELTKTNSRSVNNNGEKLTYNSEQLVKGTIVFNHANSEQGTVTGTVFITLKTEEASLALLDTYKLKKVAEHTYSFFVDKGTDLKVVKTELEKYPEVGIVEIAVDYTPINEIR
;
A
#
# COMPACT_ATOMS: atom_id res chain seq x y z
N MET A 1 -61.53 -2.62 -8.20
CA MET A 1 -61.21 -2.64 -6.76
C MET A 1 -59.70 -2.59 -6.59
N HIS A 2 -59.22 -2.07 -5.45
CA HIS A 2 -57.83 -2.07 -4.97
C HIS A 2 -56.77 -1.44 -5.90
N GLN A 3 -56.30 -0.21 -5.66
CA GLN A 3 -55.56 0.38 -4.52
C GLN A 3 -54.03 0.30 -4.67
N ILE A 4 -53.39 1.42 -4.35
CA ILE A 4 -51.98 1.73 -4.67
C ILE A 4 -51.09 1.37 -3.48
N ASN A 5 -50.23 0.38 -3.62
CA ASN A 5 -49.23 0.06 -2.60
C ASN A 5 -48.08 1.08 -2.61
N LYS A 6 -48.14 2.05 -1.70
CA LYS A 6 -47.03 2.96 -1.39
C LYS A 6 -46.09 2.27 -0.39
N ILE A 7 -44.91 1.86 -0.85
CA ILE A 7 -43.84 1.36 0.03
C ILE A 7 -43.18 2.58 0.70
N GLN A 8 -43.29 2.68 2.02
CA GLN A 8 -42.63 3.70 2.82
C GLN A 8 -41.18 3.30 3.09
N LEU A 9 -40.22 4.10 2.64
CA LEU A 9 -38.79 3.91 2.92
C LEU A 9 -38.42 4.67 4.20
N ILE A 10 -38.22 3.95 5.31
CA ILE A 10 -37.74 4.55 6.57
C ILE A 10 -36.21 4.56 6.54
N ILE A 11 -35.62 5.75 6.39
CA ILE A 11 -34.18 5.97 6.52
C ILE A 11 -33.87 6.29 7.98
N VAL A 12 -33.19 5.37 8.67
CA VAL A 12 -32.68 5.62 10.03
C VAL A 12 -31.32 6.31 9.94
N LEU A 13 -31.28 7.59 10.30
CA LEU A 13 -30.07 8.41 10.30
C LEU A 13 -29.34 8.28 11.64
N SER A 14 -28.32 7.42 11.71
CA SER A 14 -27.47 7.28 12.90
C SER A 14 -26.40 8.39 12.94
N MET A 15 -26.63 9.43 13.74
CA MET A 15 -25.59 10.43 14.04
C MET A 15 -24.63 9.89 15.12
N LEU A 16 -23.36 9.70 14.76
CA LEU A 16 -22.27 9.45 15.70
C LEU A 16 -21.54 10.75 16.00
N THR A 17 -21.90 11.40 17.11
CA THR A 17 -21.18 12.56 17.63
C THR A 17 -19.98 12.10 18.47
N LEU A 18 -18.79 12.07 17.87
CA LEU A 18 -17.53 11.95 18.60
C LEU A 18 -17.13 13.33 19.16
N GLY A 19 -17.39 13.54 20.44
CA GLY A 19 -17.01 14.75 21.17
C GLY A 19 -16.08 14.42 22.34
N CYS A 20 -14.78 14.51 22.13
CA CYS A 20 -13.77 14.67 23.17
C CYS A 20 -12.79 15.74 22.71
N GLN A 21 -12.97 16.97 23.19
CA GLN A 21 -11.95 18.02 23.09
C GLN A 21 -11.10 17.94 24.36
N GLU A 22 -9.81 17.67 24.19
CA GLU A 22 -8.83 17.74 25.25
C GLU A 22 -8.35 19.19 25.40
N GLY A 23 -8.39 19.71 26.64
CA GLY A 23 -7.82 21.02 26.92
C GLY A 23 -8.30 21.66 28.21
N GLU A 24 -7.48 21.59 29.26
CA GLU A 24 -7.22 22.77 30.08
C GLU A 24 -5.77 22.76 30.59
N ASN A 25 -5.10 23.90 30.48
CA ASN A 25 -3.79 24.20 31.06
C ASN A 25 -4.03 25.09 32.29
N VAL A 26 -3.12 25.07 33.30
CA VAL A 26 -2.49 26.27 33.91
C VAL A 26 -1.81 25.97 35.28
N ASN A 27 -0.50 26.30 35.32
CA ASN A 27 0.38 26.70 36.43
C ASN A 27 0.04 26.40 37.92
N LYS A 28 1.08 25.92 38.64
CA LYS A 28 1.66 26.69 39.77
C LYS A 28 3.17 26.45 39.94
N LYS A 29 3.85 27.36 40.65
CA LYS A 29 5.31 27.62 40.60
C LYS A 29 6.11 27.04 41.78
N GLU A 30 7.45 26.99 41.58
CA GLU A 30 8.57 27.15 42.56
C GLU A 30 8.59 26.19 43.79
N ASP A 31 9.71 25.66 44.30
CA ASP A 31 11.08 26.21 44.46
C ASP A 31 12.15 25.06 44.54
N ILE A 32 13.48 25.35 44.46
CA ILE A 32 14.49 24.37 43.98
C ILE A 32 15.74 24.16 44.91
N PRO A 33 15.92 22.97 45.55
CA PRO A 33 17.11 22.65 46.36
C PRO A 33 17.91 21.37 45.96
N LYS A 34 19.09 21.56 45.34
CA LYS A 34 20.35 20.74 45.29
C LYS A 34 20.37 19.29 45.85
N ASN A 35 20.89 18.31 45.08
CA ASN A 35 22.27 17.80 45.29
C ASN A 35 22.83 16.89 44.17
N THR A 36 24.12 16.60 44.30
CA THR A 36 25.17 16.30 43.31
C THR A 36 25.44 14.78 43.10
N VAL A 37 26.06 14.42 41.95
CA VAL A 37 26.77 13.16 41.58
C VAL A 37 26.00 11.83 41.56
N LEU A 38 25.94 11.16 40.40
CA LEU A 38 26.77 9.97 40.05
C LEU A 38 26.43 9.39 38.68
N GLN A 39 27.47 9.02 37.93
CA GLN A 39 27.35 8.26 36.69
C GLN A 39 26.88 6.84 37.00
N LYS A 40 25.93 6.32 36.22
CA LYS A 40 25.89 4.89 35.93
C LYS A 40 25.46 4.66 34.49
N GLU A 41 26.45 4.36 33.68
CA GLU A 41 26.29 3.70 32.39
C GLU A 41 25.41 2.45 32.56
N GLN A 42 24.24 2.45 31.92
CA GLN A 42 23.40 1.27 31.84
C GLN A 42 23.16 0.98 30.37
N ASN A 43 23.89 -0.04 29.88
CA ASN A 43 23.79 -0.55 28.53
C ASN A 43 22.34 -0.93 28.21
N THR A 44 21.65 -0.02 27.51
CA THR A 44 20.40 -0.35 26.84
C THR A 44 20.77 -1.21 25.64
N PRO A 45 20.23 -2.42 25.48
CA PRO A 45 20.39 -3.16 24.24
C PRO A 45 19.91 -2.26 23.11
N GLN A 46 20.78 -1.95 22.15
CA GLN A 46 20.35 -1.28 20.94
C GLN A 46 19.36 -2.20 20.23
N THR A 47 18.07 -1.96 20.45
CA THR A 47 17.05 -2.40 19.53
C THR A 47 17.37 -1.69 18.23
N THR A 48 18.04 -2.38 17.31
CA THR A 48 18.24 -1.91 15.95
C THR A 48 16.89 -1.95 15.26
N THR A 49 16.04 -0.98 15.59
CA THR A 49 14.87 -0.62 14.80
C THR A 49 15.42 -0.27 13.43
N LYS A 50 15.34 -1.21 12.48
CA LYS A 50 15.67 -0.96 11.07
C LYS A 50 14.74 0.16 10.62
N LYS A 51 15.22 1.39 10.69
CA LYS A 51 14.51 2.56 10.17
C LYS A 51 14.60 2.48 8.66
N THR A 52 13.60 1.85 8.03
CA THR A 52 13.45 1.87 6.59
C THR A 52 13.46 3.32 6.12
N GLU A 53 14.47 3.70 5.34
CA GLU A 53 14.53 5.05 4.81
C GLU A 53 13.48 5.18 3.70
N GLU A 54 12.42 5.93 3.97
CA GLU A 54 11.48 6.39 2.95
C GLU A 54 12.28 7.11 1.85
N LEU A 55 11.90 6.90 0.58
CA LEU A 55 12.52 7.50 -0.61
C LEU A 55 12.23 9.01 -0.70
N THR A 56 12.84 9.75 0.23
CA THR A 56 12.67 11.17 0.51
C THR A 56 13.50 12.05 -0.44
N LYS A 57 13.15 12.03 -1.73
CA LYS A 57 13.67 13.00 -2.71
C LYS A 57 12.57 13.65 -3.54
N THR A 58 12.81 14.91 -3.90
CA THR A 58 11.87 15.91 -4.44
C THR A 58 11.22 15.59 -5.80
N ASN A 59 11.45 14.39 -6.35
CA ASN A 59 10.93 13.92 -7.63
C ASN A 59 10.51 12.43 -7.57
N SER A 60 10.18 11.89 -6.39
CA SER A 60 9.73 10.50 -6.27
C SER A 60 8.43 10.27 -7.03
N ARG A 61 8.41 9.23 -7.86
CA ARG A 61 7.23 8.78 -8.61
C ARG A 61 6.44 7.80 -7.77
N SER A 62 5.15 7.67 -8.06
CA SER A 62 4.29 6.70 -7.38
C SER A 62 3.35 5.95 -8.33
N VAL A 63 2.87 4.81 -7.82
CA VAL A 63 1.77 4.02 -8.37
C VAL A 63 0.87 3.57 -7.21
N ASN A 64 -0.44 3.47 -7.48
CA ASN A 64 -1.38 2.78 -6.61
C ASN A 64 -1.38 1.29 -6.97
N ASN A 65 -1.02 0.45 -6.01
CA ASN A 65 -0.94 -1.00 -6.11
C ASN A 65 -2.02 -1.62 -5.21
N ASN A 66 -3.20 -1.92 -5.76
CA ASN A 66 -4.32 -2.50 -5.02
C ASN A 66 -4.70 -1.74 -3.72
N GLY A 67 -4.61 -0.40 -3.73
CA GLY A 67 -4.86 0.46 -2.56
C GLY A 67 -3.59 0.90 -1.83
N GLU A 68 -2.47 0.21 -2.02
CA GLU A 68 -1.18 0.56 -1.44
C GLU A 68 -0.44 1.59 -2.29
N LYS A 69 0.16 2.60 -1.65
CA LYS A 69 1.02 3.56 -2.35
C LYS A 69 2.45 3.05 -2.39
N LEU A 70 2.92 2.69 -3.58
CA LEU A 70 4.33 2.42 -3.85
C LEU A 70 5.01 3.69 -4.37
N THR A 71 6.19 4.02 -3.84
CA THR A 71 7.04 5.13 -4.29
C THR A 71 8.38 4.63 -4.81
N TYR A 72 8.93 5.26 -5.85
CA TYR A 72 10.19 4.89 -6.50
C TYR A 72 10.90 6.11 -7.12
N ASN A 73 12.22 6.01 -7.30
CA ASN A 73 13.06 7.09 -7.82
C ASN A 73 13.53 6.91 -9.28
N SER A 74 13.27 5.75 -9.90
CA SER A 74 13.57 5.51 -11.32
C SER A 74 12.55 6.22 -12.23
N GLU A 75 12.94 6.49 -13.48
CA GLU A 75 12.03 7.14 -14.45
C GLU A 75 10.82 6.26 -14.79
N GLN A 76 11.03 4.96 -14.93
CA GLN A 76 10.02 3.94 -15.22
C GLN A 76 9.93 2.95 -14.05
N LEU A 77 8.79 2.26 -13.92
CA LEU A 77 8.59 1.20 -12.94
C LEU A 77 8.84 -0.15 -13.61
N VAL A 78 10.06 -0.67 -13.53
CA VAL A 78 10.46 -1.90 -14.25
C VAL A 78 10.80 -3.02 -13.26
N LYS A 79 10.93 -4.25 -13.75
CA LYS A 79 11.53 -5.36 -12.98
C LYS A 79 12.87 -4.93 -12.38
N GLY A 80 13.02 -5.10 -11.07
CA GLY A 80 14.22 -4.72 -10.32
C GLY A 80 14.20 -3.29 -9.77
N THR A 81 13.18 -2.47 -10.06
CA THR A 81 13.00 -1.18 -9.39
C THR A 81 12.79 -1.41 -7.89
N ILE A 82 13.58 -0.70 -7.07
CA ILE A 82 13.33 -0.61 -5.62
C ILE A 82 12.15 0.35 -5.39
N VAL A 83 11.15 -0.14 -4.68
CA VAL A 83 9.99 0.62 -4.22
C VAL A 83 10.00 0.72 -2.70
N PHE A 84 9.43 1.80 -2.16
CA PHE A 84 9.02 1.89 -0.77
C PHE A 84 7.49 1.85 -0.71
N ASN A 85 6.94 0.90 0.05
CA ASN A 85 5.51 0.74 0.26
C ASN A 85 5.09 1.46 1.55
N HIS A 86 4.14 2.38 1.41
CA HIS A 86 3.65 3.21 2.50
C HIS A 86 2.68 2.47 3.44
N ALA A 87 2.12 1.32 3.03
CA ALA A 87 1.18 0.54 3.83
C ALA A 87 1.87 -0.24 4.98
N ASN A 88 3.03 -0.86 4.69
CA ASN A 88 3.84 -1.60 5.67
C ASN A 88 5.13 -0.87 6.10
N SER A 89 5.49 0.25 5.46
CA SER A 89 6.75 0.99 5.68
C SER A 89 8.01 0.19 5.33
N GLU A 90 7.93 -0.68 4.31
CA GLU A 90 9.04 -1.53 3.87
C GLU A 90 9.56 -1.14 2.48
N GLN A 91 10.86 -1.35 2.26
CA GLN A 91 11.46 -1.35 0.92
C GLN A 91 11.35 -2.75 0.32
N GLY A 92 11.03 -2.82 -0.97
CA GLY A 92 10.96 -4.07 -1.71
C GLY A 92 11.39 -3.92 -3.16
N THR A 93 11.59 -5.03 -3.85
CA THR A 93 12.04 -5.10 -5.24
C THR A 93 10.89 -5.55 -6.14
N VAL A 94 10.59 -4.78 -7.18
CA VAL A 94 9.57 -5.15 -8.17
C VAL A 94 9.98 -6.41 -8.94
N THR A 95 9.18 -7.47 -8.84
CA THR A 95 9.54 -8.81 -9.37
C THR A 95 9.39 -8.92 -10.90
N GLY A 96 8.52 -8.11 -11.51
CA GLY A 96 8.08 -8.25 -12.90
C GLY A 96 6.86 -9.15 -13.09
N THR A 97 6.34 -9.77 -12.03
CA THR A 97 5.04 -10.46 -12.06
C THR A 97 3.91 -9.46 -11.86
N VAL A 98 2.85 -9.59 -12.65
CA VAL A 98 1.58 -8.86 -12.48
C VAL A 98 0.48 -9.88 -12.21
N PHE A 99 -0.33 -9.61 -11.19
CA PHE A 99 -1.59 -10.29 -10.92
C PHE A 99 -2.76 -9.45 -11.41
N ILE A 100 -3.77 -10.10 -11.96
CA ILE A 100 -5.07 -9.49 -12.26
C ILE A 100 -6.18 -10.34 -11.66
N THR A 101 -7.16 -9.68 -11.05
CA THR A 101 -8.42 -10.32 -10.63
C THR A 101 -9.55 -9.77 -11.48
N LEU A 102 -10.32 -10.66 -12.08
CA LEU A 102 -11.39 -10.34 -13.01
C LEU A 102 -12.71 -10.06 -12.27
N LYS A 103 -13.61 -9.34 -12.94
CA LYS A 103 -15.02 -9.19 -12.58
C LYS A 103 -15.91 -10.29 -13.19
N THR A 104 -15.31 -11.16 -14.01
CA THR A 104 -15.96 -12.22 -14.79
C THR A 104 -15.34 -13.57 -14.46
N GLU A 105 -16.09 -14.64 -14.70
CA GLU A 105 -15.66 -16.02 -14.42
C GLU A 105 -14.32 -16.40 -15.06
N GLU A 106 -14.09 -15.94 -16.29
CA GLU A 106 -12.86 -16.22 -17.04
C GLU A 106 -12.39 -15.00 -17.85
N ALA A 107 -11.12 -15.04 -18.26
CA ALA A 107 -10.50 -14.03 -19.11
C ALA A 107 -10.96 -14.15 -20.57
N SER A 108 -11.01 -13.03 -21.29
CA SER A 108 -11.22 -13.03 -22.74
C SER A 108 -10.00 -13.63 -23.47
N LEU A 109 -10.23 -14.28 -24.62
CA LEU A 109 -9.14 -14.83 -25.45
C LEU A 109 -8.09 -13.78 -25.81
N ALA A 110 -8.53 -12.55 -26.11
CA ALA A 110 -7.62 -11.43 -26.40
C ALA A 110 -6.69 -11.12 -25.22
N LEU A 111 -7.19 -11.15 -23.98
CA LEU A 111 -6.40 -10.90 -22.78
C LEU A 111 -5.47 -12.08 -22.46
N LEU A 112 -5.96 -13.32 -22.60
CA LEU A 112 -5.18 -14.56 -22.47
C LEU A 112 -3.97 -14.58 -23.42
N ASP A 113 -4.19 -14.30 -24.70
CA ASP A 113 -3.16 -14.34 -25.75
C ASP A 113 -2.15 -13.18 -25.63
N THR A 114 -2.64 -11.95 -25.37
CA THR A 114 -1.79 -10.75 -25.29
C THR A 114 -0.78 -10.85 -24.15
N TYR A 115 -1.23 -11.31 -22.97
CA TYR A 115 -0.41 -11.32 -21.75
C TYR A 115 0.10 -12.72 -21.38
N LYS A 116 -0.27 -13.78 -22.11
CA LYS A 116 0.07 -15.18 -21.82
C LYS A 116 -0.31 -15.58 -20.38
N LEU A 117 -1.53 -15.21 -20.00
CA LEU A 117 -2.04 -15.34 -18.63
C LEU A 117 -2.03 -16.78 -18.13
N LYS A 118 -1.72 -16.95 -16.84
CA LYS A 118 -1.79 -18.22 -16.12
C LYS A 118 -2.75 -18.08 -14.93
N LYS A 119 -3.80 -18.91 -14.88
CA LYS A 119 -4.74 -18.93 -13.75
C LYS A 119 -4.00 -19.38 -12.48
N VAL A 120 -4.14 -18.61 -11.39
CA VAL A 120 -3.48 -18.89 -10.09
C VAL A 120 -4.49 -19.07 -8.96
N ALA A 121 -5.69 -18.50 -9.08
CA ALA A 121 -6.82 -18.76 -8.20
C ALA A 121 -8.14 -18.57 -8.97
N GLU A 122 -9.27 -18.66 -8.27
CA GLU A 122 -10.57 -18.24 -8.82
C GLU A 122 -10.52 -16.77 -9.26
N HIS A 123 -11.02 -16.51 -10.48
CA HIS A 123 -11.00 -15.23 -11.20
C HIS A 123 -9.64 -14.52 -11.29
N THR A 124 -8.54 -15.14 -10.86
CA THR A 124 -7.25 -14.49 -10.65
C THR A 124 -6.17 -15.14 -11.48
N TYR A 125 -5.48 -14.31 -12.25
CA TYR A 125 -4.47 -14.69 -13.22
C TYR A 125 -3.16 -13.96 -12.93
N SER A 126 -2.04 -14.57 -13.31
CA SER A 126 -0.72 -13.95 -13.28
C SER A 126 -0.05 -14.01 -14.65
N PHE A 127 0.83 -13.06 -14.90
CA PHE A 127 1.78 -13.11 -16.02
C PHE A 127 3.07 -12.40 -15.65
N PHE A 128 4.06 -12.53 -16.53
CA PHE A 128 5.40 -11.98 -16.35
C PHE A 128 5.72 -11.00 -17.48
N VAL A 129 6.22 -9.80 -17.15
CA VAL A 129 6.63 -8.81 -18.16
C VAL A 129 8.08 -8.99 -18.58
N ASP A 130 8.38 -8.62 -19.83
CA ASP A 130 9.75 -8.58 -20.33
C ASP A 130 10.60 -7.52 -19.60
N LYS A 131 11.92 -7.74 -19.56
CA LYS A 131 12.87 -6.83 -18.91
C LYS A 131 12.82 -5.45 -19.57
N GLY A 132 12.55 -4.41 -18.76
CA GLY A 132 12.46 -3.02 -19.22
C GLY A 132 11.04 -2.55 -19.55
N THR A 133 10.03 -3.42 -19.44
CA THR A 133 8.62 -3.03 -19.57
C THR A 133 8.20 -2.13 -18.39
N ASP A 134 7.67 -0.94 -18.67
CA ASP A 134 7.12 -0.06 -17.63
C ASP A 134 5.76 -0.58 -17.14
N LEU A 135 5.77 -1.14 -15.93
CA LEU A 135 4.61 -1.72 -15.27
C LEU A 135 3.53 -0.69 -14.95
N LYS A 136 3.87 0.61 -14.88
CA LYS A 136 2.87 1.66 -14.75
C LYS A 136 2.02 1.77 -16.02
N VAL A 137 2.63 1.65 -17.19
CA VAL A 137 1.92 1.61 -18.48
C VAL A 137 1.10 0.33 -18.60
N VAL A 138 1.69 -0.83 -18.30
CA VAL A 138 0.97 -2.13 -18.32
C VAL A 138 -0.27 -2.09 -17.44
N LYS A 139 -0.18 -1.52 -16.23
CA LYS A 139 -1.33 -1.35 -15.33
C LYS A 139 -2.43 -0.50 -15.96
N THR A 140 -2.09 0.65 -16.54
CA THR A 140 -3.05 1.53 -17.23
C THR A 140 -3.65 0.91 -18.50
N GLU A 141 -2.93 0.03 -19.21
CA GLU A 141 -3.50 -0.72 -20.34
C GLU A 141 -4.48 -1.82 -19.86
N LEU A 142 -4.13 -2.57 -18.82
CA LEU A 142 -5.01 -3.58 -18.23
C LEU A 142 -6.30 -2.98 -17.67
N GLU A 143 -6.23 -1.81 -17.04
CA GLU A 143 -7.40 -1.09 -16.51
C GLU A 143 -8.44 -0.66 -17.57
N LYS A 144 -8.10 -0.73 -18.87
CA LYS A 144 -9.04 -0.46 -19.98
C LYS A 144 -9.95 -1.66 -20.31
N TYR A 145 -9.58 -2.87 -19.90
CA TYR A 145 -10.37 -4.07 -20.14
C TYR A 145 -11.54 -4.11 -19.14
N PRO A 146 -12.81 -4.11 -19.59
CA PRO A 146 -13.96 -4.05 -18.67
C PRO A 146 -14.03 -5.26 -17.73
N GLU A 147 -13.52 -6.41 -18.15
CA GLU A 147 -13.41 -7.63 -17.34
C GLU A 147 -12.36 -7.54 -16.22
N VAL A 148 -11.36 -6.66 -16.31
CA VAL A 148 -10.31 -6.53 -15.28
C VAL A 148 -10.81 -5.70 -14.11
N GLY A 149 -10.75 -6.25 -12.89
CA GLY A 149 -11.16 -5.58 -11.66
C GLY A 149 -9.98 -4.97 -10.90
N ILE A 150 -9.06 -5.83 -10.47
CA ILE A 150 -7.85 -5.44 -9.72
C ILE A 150 -6.63 -5.75 -10.59
N VAL A 151 -5.63 -4.87 -10.52
CA VAL A 151 -4.29 -5.09 -11.09
C VAL A 151 -3.26 -4.81 -10.00
N GLU A 152 -2.41 -5.79 -9.73
CA GLU A 152 -1.40 -5.75 -8.69
C GLU A 152 -0.01 -6.13 -9.26
N ILE A 153 0.98 -5.32 -8.94
CA ILE A 153 2.38 -5.52 -9.26
C ILE A 153 3.03 -6.21 -8.07
N ALA A 154 3.59 -7.40 -8.28
CA ALA A 154 4.19 -8.18 -7.20
C ALA A 154 5.56 -7.61 -6.79
N VAL A 155 5.72 -7.36 -5.50
CA VAL A 155 6.92 -6.82 -4.86
C VAL A 155 7.49 -7.86 -3.90
N ASP A 156 8.80 -8.08 -3.97
CA ASP A 156 9.56 -8.91 -3.04
C ASP A 156 10.13 -8.04 -1.91
N TYR A 157 9.68 -8.26 -0.68
CA TYR A 157 10.14 -7.55 0.52
C TYR A 157 11.23 -8.30 1.30
N THR A 158 11.85 -9.34 0.71
CA THR A 158 12.96 -10.07 1.33
C THR A 158 14.07 -9.09 1.78
N PRO A 159 14.50 -9.10 3.06
CA PRO A 159 15.43 -8.11 3.58
C PRO A 159 16.76 -8.06 2.82
N ILE A 160 17.06 -6.91 2.22
CA ILE A 160 18.28 -6.65 1.42
C ILE A 160 19.59 -6.90 2.20
N ASN A 161 19.52 -6.93 3.54
CA ASN A 161 20.68 -7.01 4.44
C ASN A 161 21.01 -8.42 4.97
N GLU A 162 20.38 -9.49 4.48
CA GLU A 162 20.64 -10.87 4.96
C GLU A 162 21.67 -11.66 4.14
N ILE A 163 22.41 -10.99 3.24
CA ILE A 163 23.57 -11.57 2.55
C ILE A 163 24.80 -10.67 2.72
N ARG A 164 25.56 -10.90 3.79
CA ARG A 164 27.01 -10.63 3.88
C ARG A 164 27.66 -11.29 5.09
#